data_AF-A0A3N5J5J7-F1
#
_entry.id   AF-A0A3N5J5J7-F1
#
_cell.length_a   1.000
_cell.length_b   1.000
_cell.length_c   1.000
_cell.angle_alpha   90.00
_cell.angle_beta   90.00
_cell.angle_gamma   90.00
#
_symmetry.space_group_name_H-M   'P 1'
#
loop_
_entity.id
_entity.type
_entity.pdbx_description
1 polymer ?
#
loop_
_entity_poly.entity_id
_entity_poly.type
_entity_poly.pdbx_seq_one_letter_code
_entity_poly.pdbx_strand_id
1 'polypeptide(L)'
;MKPLHIIMCVMFSMAPTLTRAQDHPEKPRVVVLTDISNEPDDEESLVRFLVYANEYDVEGLIATTSIWLRDSTRLDLIQHHIGAYSKVRHNLLEHAPGFPTEEDLMRVAKTGQTGLGMADVGFGKSTAGSNH
;
A
#
# COMPACT_ATOMS: atom_id res chain seq x y z
N MET A 1 -35.96 -27.94 67.43
CA MET A 1 -34.60 -27.44 67.17
C MET A 1 -34.47 -27.26 65.66
N LYS A 2 -34.27 -26.03 65.16
CA LYS A 2 -34.31 -25.69 63.73
C LYS A 2 -32.89 -25.73 63.14
N PRO A 3 -32.65 -26.31 61.95
CA PRO A 3 -31.32 -26.32 61.36
C PRO A 3 -30.97 -24.96 60.75
N LEU A 4 -29.88 -24.38 61.24
CA LEU A 4 -29.30 -23.12 60.78
C LEU A 4 -28.60 -23.36 59.44
N HIS A 5 -29.11 -22.78 58.36
CA HIS A 5 -28.49 -22.85 57.03
C HIS A 5 -27.54 -21.66 56.85
N ILE A 6 -26.23 -21.93 56.84
CA ILE A 6 -25.20 -20.95 56.51
C ILE A 6 -25.15 -20.83 54.98
N ILE A 7 -25.65 -19.73 54.45
CA ILE A 7 -25.53 -19.39 53.03
C ILE A 7 -24.13 -18.83 52.81
N MET A 8 -23.27 -19.62 52.16
CA MET A 8 -21.95 -19.21 51.72
C MET A 8 -22.09 -18.37 50.44
N CYS A 9 -22.01 -17.04 50.56
CA CYS A 9 -21.94 -16.14 49.40
C CYS A 9 -20.58 -16.30 48.72
N VAL A 10 -20.55 -17.02 47.60
CA VAL A 10 -19.40 -17.06 46.69
C VAL A 10 -19.39 -15.76 45.89
N MET A 11 -18.57 -14.80 46.31
CA MET A 11 -18.26 -13.59 45.53
C MET A 11 -17.41 -14.00 44.32
N PHE A 12 -18.05 -14.10 43.15
CA PHE A 12 -17.36 -14.38 41.88
C PHE A 12 -16.64 -13.10 41.43
N SER A 13 -15.34 -13.01 41.73
CA SER A 13 -14.48 -11.94 41.20
C SER A 13 -14.35 -12.13 39.69
N MET A 14 -15.06 -11.33 38.90
CA MET A 14 -14.74 -11.17 37.47
C MET A 14 -13.40 -10.45 37.38
N ALA A 15 -12.32 -11.22 37.23
CA ALA A 15 -11.06 -10.66 36.77
C ALA A 15 -11.30 -10.09 35.36
N PRO A 16 -10.90 -8.84 35.08
CA PRO A 16 -10.97 -8.32 33.72
C PRO A 16 -10.04 -9.16 32.86
N THR A 17 -10.60 -9.94 31.95
CA THR A 17 -9.84 -10.51 30.84
C THR A 17 -9.30 -9.33 30.03
N LEU A 18 -7.98 -9.11 30.06
CA LEU A 18 -7.33 -8.29 29.06
C LEU A 18 -7.59 -8.94 27.70
N THR A 19 -8.60 -8.45 26.98
CA THR A 19 -8.75 -8.73 25.57
C THR A 19 -7.52 -8.16 24.89
N ARG A 20 -6.59 -9.02 24.49
CA ARG A 20 -5.51 -8.62 23.58
C ARG A 20 -6.21 -8.14 22.31
N ALA A 21 -6.08 -6.86 21.99
CA ALA A 21 -6.48 -6.36 20.68
C ALA A 21 -5.87 -7.30 19.65
N GLN A 22 -6.65 -7.76 18.67
CA GLN A 22 -6.08 -8.50 17.56
C GLN A 22 -5.04 -7.55 16.95
N ASP A 23 -3.76 -7.93 16.99
CA ASP A 23 -2.75 -7.26 16.18
C ASP A 23 -3.30 -7.31 14.76
N HIS A 24 -3.64 -6.15 14.19
CA HIS A 24 -3.95 -6.10 12.78
C HIS A 24 -2.73 -6.68 12.06
N PRO A 25 -2.89 -7.69 11.20
CA PRO A 25 -1.77 -8.24 10.46
C PRO A 25 -1.04 -7.08 9.78
N GLU A 26 0.28 -7.01 9.96
CA GLU A 26 1.10 -5.96 9.33
C GLU A 26 0.83 -5.96 7.83
N LYS A 27 0.58 -4.78 7.27
CA LYS A 27 0.32 -4.66 5.84
C LYS A 27 1.55 -5.12 5.06
N PRO A 28 1.41 -5.95 4.02
CA PRO A 28 2.52 -6.27 3.15
C PRO A 28 3.11 -5.00 2.51
N ARG A 29 4.43 -4.90 2.56
CA ARG A 29 5.21 -3.83 1.93
C ARG A 29 5.34 -4.11 0.43
N VAL A 30 5.04 -3.12 -0.41
CA VAL A 30 5.01 -3.29 -1.87
C VAL A 30 5.77 -2.18 -2.58
N VAL A 31 6.59 -2.59 -3.55
CA VAL A 31 7.20 -1.72 -4.56
C VAL A 31 6.73 -2.21 -5.94
N VAL A 32 6.09 -1.34 -6.70
CA VAL A 32 5.63 -1.62 -8.07
C VAL A 32 6.60 -1.01 -9.06
N LEU A 33 7.08 -1.82 -10.02
CA LEU A 33 7.80 -1.36 -11.20
C LEU A 33 6.90 -1.60 -12.40
N THR A 34 6.73 -0.59 -13.26
CA THR A 34 5.83 -0.67 -14.42
C THR A 34 6.38 0.14 -15.59
N ASP A 35 6.24 -0.39 -16.80
CA ASP A 35 6.43 0.30 -18.07
C ASP A 35 5.12 0.93 -18.59
N ILE A 36 4.39 1.53 -17.66
CA ILE A 36 3.09 2.19 -17.86
C ILE A 36 3.01 3.00 -19.17
N SER A 37 1.87 2.91 -19.84
CA SER A 37 1.56 3.42 -21.19
C SER A 37 1.98 2.52 -22.35
N ASN A 38 2.80 1.50 -22.14
CA ASN A 38 3.11 0.55 -23.21
C ASN A 38 1.83 -0.15 -23.70
N GLU A 39 1.06 -0.66 -22.75
CA GLU A 39 -0.23 -1.32 -22.93
C GLU A 39 -1.25 -0.74 -21.92
N PRO A 40 -2.57 -0.84 -22.21
CA PRO A 40 -3.59 -0.28 -21.33
C PRO A 40 -3.67 -0.98 -19.95
N ASP A 41 -3.21 -2.22 -19.85
CA ASP A 41 -3.34 -3.07 -18.67
C ASP A 41 -2.48 -2.62 -17.48
N ASP A 42 -1.35 -1.97 -17.70
CA ASP A 42 -0.56 -1.32 -16.64
C ASP A 42 -1.34 -0.18 -15.97
N GLU A 43 -2.02 0.65 -16.77
CA GLU A 43 -2.85 1.75 -16.26
C GLU A 43 -4.08 1.19 -15.52
N GLU A 44 -4.74 0.18 -16.08
CA GLU A 44 -5.87 -0.51 -15.43
C GLU A 44 -5.46 -1.18 -14.11
N SER A 45 -4.28 -1.84 -14.10
CA SER A 45 -3.72 -2.46 -12.92
C SER A 45 -3.33 -1.44 -11.85
N LEU A 46 -2.79 -0.27 -12.25
CA LEU A 46 -2.49 0.82 -11.32
C LEU A 46 -3.77 1.40 -10.71
N VAL A 47 -4.81 1.63 -11.51
CA VAL A 47 -6.12 2.09 -10.99
C VAL A 47 -6.68 1.09 -9.97
N ARG A 48 -6.65 -0.21 -10.29
CA ARG A 48 -7.06 -1.27 -9.36
C ARG A 48 -6.21 -1.28 -8.10
N PHE A 49 -4.88 -1.14 -8.22
CA PHE A 49 -3.98 -1.10 -7.07
C PHE A 49 -4.29 0.08 -6.15
N LEU A 50 -4.50 1.28 -6.70
CA LEU A 50 -4.79 2.50 -5.93
C LEU A 50 -6.08 2.37 -5.09
N VAL A 51 -7.13 1.74 -5.63
CA VAL A 51 -8.38 1.50 -4.87
C VAL A 51 -8.31 0.33 -3.89
N TYR A 52 -7.16 -0.37 -3.82
CA TYR A 52 -6.82 -1.37 -2.80
C TYR A 52 -5.64 -0.91 -1.91
N ALA A 53 -5.15 0.32 -2.07
CA ALA A 53 -3.93 0.78 -1.42
C ALA A 53 -4.05 0.86 0.11
N ASN A 54 -5.27 0.79 0.66
CA ASN A 54 -5.47 0.67 2.10
C ASN A 54 -4.98 -0.68 2.66
N GLU A 55 -4.81 -1.71 1.83
CA GLU A 55 -4.36 -3.05 2.25
C GLU A 55 -2.82 -3.20 2.23
N TYR A 56 -2.09 -2.20 1.72
CA TYR A 56 -0.64 -2.27 1.52
C TYR A 56 0.10 -1.14 2.23
N ASP A 57 1.37 -1.39 2.54
CA ASP A 57 2.34 -0.32 2.77
C ASP A 57 3.05 -0.05 1.44
N VAL A 58 2.60 1.00 0.75
CA VAL A 58 3.09 1.34 -0.60
C VAL A 58 4.41 2.07 -0.46
N GLU A 59 5.51 1.36 -0.71
CA GLU A 59 6.83 1.93 -0.56
C GLU A 59 7.30 2.59 -1.84
N GLY A 60 6.97 2.04 -3.02
CA GLY A 60 7.44 2.58 -4.29
C GLY A 60 6.47 2.38 -5.45
N LEU A 61 6.32 3.41 -6.28
CA LEU A 61 5.64 3.39 -7.56
C LEU A 61 6.61 3.87 -8.64
N ILE A 62 7.25 2.93 -9.34
CA ILE A 62 8.44 3.19 -10.14
C ILE A 62 8.13 3.00 -11.63
N ALA A 63 8.17 4.09 -12.40
CA ALA A 63 8.09 4.02 -13.86
C ALA A 63 9.44 3.57 -14.43
N THR A 64 9.46 2.50 -15.23
CA THR A 64 10.67 1.97 -15.85
C THR A 64 10.40 1.49 -17.29
N THR A 65 11.35 0.77 -17.88
CA THR A 65 11.32 0.30 -19.27
C THR A 65 11.03 -1.18 -19.36
N SER A 66 10.68 -1.63 -20.56
CA SER A 66 10.53 -3.03 -20.94
C SER A 66 11.03 -3.27 -22.37
N ILE A 67 10.84 -4.49 -22.89
CA ILE A 67 11.14 -4.79 -24.30
C ILE A 67 10.22 -4.04 -25.27
N TRP A 68 9.07 -3.56 -24.79
CA TRP A 68 8.05 -2.88 -25.57
C TRP A 68 8.13 -1.34 -25.39
N LEU A 69 8.57 -0.87 -24.23
CA LEU A 69 8.92 0.54 -23.96
C LEU A 69 10.40 0.67 -23.55
N ARG A 70 11.30 0.87 -24.52
CA ARG A 70 12.73 0.56 -24.36
C ARG A 70 13.62 1.70 -23.88
N ASP A 71 13.22 2.95 -24.11
CA ASP A 71 14.08 4.13 -24.01
C ASP A 71 13.38 5.36 -23.40
N SER A 72 12.22 5.16 -22.77
CA SER A 72 11.49 6.21 -22.08
C SER A 72 10.71 5.65 -20.88
N THR A 73 10.31 6.55 -19.98
CA THR A 73 9.52 6.23 -18.79
C THR A 73 8.38 7.22 -18.64
N ARG A 74 7.26 6.78 -18.07
CA ARG A 74 6.03 7.60 -17.95
C ARG A 74 5.62 7.84 -16.50
N LEU A 75 6.53 8.42 -15.72
CA LEU A 75 6.23 8.86 -14.34
C LEU A 75 5.03 9.84 -14.30
N ASP A 76 4.86 10.65 -15.34
CA ASP A 76 3.74 11.57 -15.51
C ASP A 76 2.38 10.85 -15.46
N LEU A 77 2.30 9.62 -15.97
CA LEU A 77 1.06 8.84 -15.91
C LEU A 77 0.79 8.25 -14.54
N ILE A 78 1.83 7.79 -13.83
CA ILE A 78 1.66 7.39 -12.42
C ILE A 78 1.12 8.57 -11.62
N GLN A 79 1.72 9.76 -11.78
CA GLN A 79 1.27 10.98 -11.12
C GLN A 79 -0.14 11.39 -11.53
N HIS A 80 -0.49 11.25 -12.82
CA HIS A 80 -1.83 11.50 -13.32
C HIS A 80 -2.87 10.61 -12.61
N HIS A 81 -2.60 9.31 -12.52
CA HIS A 81 -3.50 8.35 -11.88
C HIS A 81 -3.59 8.55 -10.36
N ILE A 82 -2.50 8.93 -9.68
CA ILE A 82 -2.55 9.34 -8.27
C ILE A 82 -3.45 10.58 -8.10
N GLY A 83 -3.32 11.58 -8.97
CA GLY A 83 -4.17 12.76 -8.95
C GLY A 83 -5.64 12.45 -9.21
N ALA A 84 -5.94 11.45 -10.05
CA ALA A 84 -7.29 10.96 -10.24
C ALA A 84 -7.84 10.23 -9.00
N TYR A 85 -7.03 9.35 -8.38
CA TYR A 85 -7.35 8.69 -7.12
C TYR A 85 -7.64 9.69 -5.99
N SER A 86 -6.85 10.76 -5.89
CA SER A 86 -7.01 11.82 -4.87
C SER A 86 -8.44 12.40 -4.86
N LYS A 87 -9.03 12.59 -6.05
CA LYS A 87 -10.39 13.11 -6.21
C LYS A 87 -11.48 12.19 -5.63
N VAL A 88 -11.23 10.87 -5.59
CA VAL A 88 -12.21 9.87 -5.11
C VAL A 88 -11.85 9.31 -3.73
N ARG A 89 -10.66 9.61 -3.20
CA ARG A 89 -10.17 9.11 -1.90
C ARG A 89 -11.16 9.35 -0.76
N HIS A 90 -11.83 10.50 -0.74
CA HIS A 90 -12.81 10.77 0.31
C HIS A 90 -13.95 9.75 0.33
N ASN A 91 -14.42 9.27 -0.84
CA ASN A 91 -15.46 8.25 -0.92
C ASN A 91 -14.92 6.89 -0.46
N LEU A 92 -13.69 6.55 -0.82
CA LEU A 92 -13.05 5.30 -0.40
C LEU A 92 -12.92 5.22 1.13
N LEU A 93 -12.63 6.35 1.78
CA LEU A 93 -12.53 6.43 3.24
C LEU A 93 -13.87 6.19 3.97
N GLU A 94 -15.01 6.39 3.30
CA GLU A 94 -16.33 6.01 3.84
C GLU A 94 -16.49 4.49 3.92
N HIS A 95 -15.73 3.74 3.11
CA HIS A 95 -15.80 2.28 3.05
C HIS A 95 -14.77 1.58 3.94
N ALA A 96 -13.54 2.10 4.01
CA ALA A 96 -12.49 1.57 4.87
C ALA A 96 -11.44 2.64 5.24
N PRO A 97 -10.84 2.58 6.43
CA PRO A 97 -9.75 3.48 6.79
C PRO A 97 -8.44 3.07 6.11
N GLY A 98 -7.41 3.92 6.22
CA GLY A 98 -6.04 3.55 5.88
C GLY A 98 -5.64 3.73 4.42
N PHE A 99 -6.51 4.32 3.58
CA PHE A 99 -6.16 4.77 2.24
C PHE A 99 -5.10 5.89 2.28
N PRO A 100 -3.95 5.74 1.60
CA PRO A 100 -2.86 6.72 1.63
C PRO A 100 -3.28 8.05 1.01
N THR A 101 -2.67 9.15 1.43
CA THR A 101 -2.91 10.47 0.83
C THR A 101 -2.26 10.57 -0.55
N GLU A 102 -2.66 11.57 -1.34
CA GLU A 102 -1.95 11.91 -2.57
C GLU A 102 -0.47 12.22 -2.30
N GLU A 103 -0.18 12.99 -1.25
CA GLU A 103 1.20 13.32 -0.86
C GLU A 103 2.01 12.06 -0.53
N ASP A 104 1.44 11.10 0.20
CA ASP A 104 2.10 9.83 0.50
C ASP A 104 2.47 9.06 -0.76
N LEU A 105 1.56 8.95 -1.72
CA LEU A 105 1.77 8.24 -2.98
C LEU A 105 2.73 9.00 -3.90
N MET A 106 2.65 10.33 -3.97
CA MET A 106 3.55 11.15 -4.77
C MET A 106 4.99 11.09 -4.25
N ARG A 107 5.17 11.02 -2.93
CA ARG A 107 6.49 10.90 -2.28
C ARG A 107 7.22 9.61 -2.67
N VAL A 108 6.49 8.55 -3.00
CA VAL A 108 7.04 7.25 -3.39
C VAL A 108 7.02 7.00 -4.89
N ALA A 109 6.47 7.93 -5.69
CA ALA A 109 6.47 7.86 -7.14
C ALA A 109 7.83 8.31 -7.69
N LYS A 110 8.54 7.43 -8.41
CA LYS A 110 9.92 7.68 -8.87
C LYS A 110 10.15 7.19 -10.29
N THR A 111 11.17 7.72 -10.93
CA THR A 111 11.71 7.18 -12.19
C THR A 111 12.74 6.10 -11.90
N GLY A 112 12.54 4.90 -12.47
CA GLY A 112 13.47 3.79 -12.49
C GLY A 112 14.47 3.89 -13.64
N GLN A 113 14.90 2.74 -14.17
CA GLN A 113 15.78 2.70 -15.34
C GLN A 113 15.08 3.24 -16.58
N THR A 114 15.82 3.98 -17.41
CA THR A 114 15.30 4.67 -18.59
C THR A 114 15.73 4.02 -19.91
N GLY A 115 16.63 3.03 -19.84
CA GLY A 115 17.09 2.22 -20.97
C GLY A 115 16.75 0.74 -20.77
N LEU A 116 17.00 -0.06 -21.81
CA LEU A 116 16.57 -1.45 -21.85
C LEU A 116 17.47 -2.42 -21.07
N GLY A 117 16.90 -3.09 -20.08
CA GLY A 117 17.47 -4.29 -19.46
C GLY A 117 18.90 -4.09 -18.94
N MET A 118 19.76 -5.10 -19.10
CA MET A 118 21.13 -5.04 -18.58
C MET A 118 22.00 -3.96 -19.24
N ALA A 119 21.61 -3.46 -20.40
CA ALA A 119 22.32 -2.34 -21.02
C ALA A 119 22.18 -1.05 -20.20
N ASP A 120 21.20 -0.95 -19.30
CA ASP A 120 21.01 0.17 -18.38
C ASP A 120 21.29 -0.18 -16.91
N VAL A 121 22.02 -1.27 -16.66
CA VAL A 121 22.48 -1.65 -15.32
C VAL A 121 24.00 -1.54 -15.24
N GLY A 122 24.52 -0.97 -14.15
CA GLY A 122 25.97 -0.90 -13.91
C GLY A 122 26.41 0.33 -13.12
N PHE A 123 27.72 0.51 -13.00
CA PHE A 123 28.31 1.65 -12.30
C PHE A 123 27.85 2.98 -12.92
N GLY A 124 27.38 3.90 -12.08
CA GLY A 124 26.88 5.20 -12.50
C GLY A 124 25.45 5.21 -13.07
N LYS A 125 24.72 4.09 -13.01
CA LYS A 125 23.34 3.96 -13.53
C LYS A 125 22.27 3.80 -12.43
N SER A 126 22.57 4.28 -11.22
CA SER A 126 21.56 4.37 -10.18
C SER A 126 20.52 5.42 -10.55
N THR A 127 19.25 5.11 -10.27
CA THR A 127 18.10 5.99 -10.52
C THR A 127 17.38 6.27 -9.21
N ALA A 128 16.46 7.23 -9.21
CA ALA A 128 15.65 7.52 -8.03
C ALA A 128 14.87 6.27 -7.58
N GLY A 129 14.36 5.48 -8.53
CA GLY A 129 13.69 4.22 -8.27
C GLY A 129 14.63 3.13 -7.75
N SER A 130 15.87 3.00 -8.26
CA SER A 130 16.81 1.99 -7.74
C SER A 130 17.32 2.29 -6.33
N ASN A 131 17.29 3.57 -5.93
CA ASN A 131 17.71 4.05 -4.60
C ASN A 131 16.52 4.24 -3.66
N HIS A 132 15.38 3.63 -3.97
CA HIS A 132 14.17 3.79 -3.20
C HIS A 132 14.37 3.41 -1.72
#